data_AF-A0A4Q0ZBW7-F1
#
_entry.id   AF-A0A4Q0ZBW7-F1
#
_cell.length_a   1.000
_cell.length_b   1.000
_cell.length_c   1.000
_cell.angle_alpha   90.00
_cell.angle_beta   90.00
_cell.angle_gamma   90.00
#
_symmetry.space_group_name_H-M   'P 1'
#
loop_
_entity.id
_entity.type
_entity.pdbx_description
1 polymer ?
#
loop_
_entity_poly.entity_id
_entity_poly.type
_entity_poly.pdbx_seq_one_letter_code
_entity_poly.pdbx_strand_id
1 'polypeptide(L)'
;MKLVKILVASALLVVAANANDVMQKSMSIMEKGMTQIQQGFLNNNLQLIKDGAKLVKEGNELFSDKKVIASYLPENKKHMANVAENASKRIALDINVLELNLDDKAFVNAANAYSDMLNACSSCHSIVRNW
;
A
#
# COMPACT_ATOMS: atom_id res chain seq x y z
N MET A 1 -46.86 21.46 22.90
CA MET A 1 -46.00 21.54 21.69
C MET A 1 -44.57 21.02 21.96
N LYS A 2 -44.40 19.79 22.45
CA LYS A 2 -43.04 19.26 22.76
C LYS A 2 -42.78 17.83 22.26
N LEU A 3 -43.73 17.23 21.54
CA LEU A 3 -43.66 15.82 21.11
C LEU A 3 -43.82 15.64 19.59
N VAL A 4 -43.89 16.73 18.82
CA VAL A 4 -44.08 16.70 17.38
C VAL A 4 -42.81 17.23 16.73
N LYS A 5 -42.07 16.31 16.08
CA LYS A 5 -40.96 16.54 15.14
C LYS A 5 -39.52 16.59 15.68
N ILE A 6 -39.28 15.95 16.81
CA ILE A 6 -37.97 15.30 17.10
C ILE A 6 -37.66 14.18 16.06
N LEU A 7 -38.60 13.89 15.15
CA LEU A 7 -38.51 12.88 14.09
C LEU A 7 -37.76 13.29 12.80
N VAL A 8 -37.16 14.48 12.70
CA VAL A 8 -36.48 14.93 11.46
C VAL A 8 -34.94 14.85 11.54
N ALA A 9 -34.35 14.61 12.71
CA ALA A 9 -32.89 14.51 12.84
C ALA A 9 -32.34 13.10 12.54
N SER A 10 -33.20 12.12 12.21
CA SER A 10 -32.80 10.73 11.99
C SER A 10 -32.60 10.37 10.51
N ALA A 11 -32.79 11.32 9.59
CA ALA A 11 -32.64 11.08 8.16
C ALA A 11 -31.28 11.57 7.68
N LEU A 12 -30.50 10.63 7.12
CA LEU A 12 -29.22 10.80 6.43
C LEU A 12 -27.94 10.77 7.29
N LEU A 13 -27.84 9.79 8.19
CA LEU A 13 -26.60 9.00 8.27
C LEU A 13 -26.81 7.73 7.44
N VAL A 14 -26.90 7.89 6.12
CA VAL A 14 -26.46 6.81 5.24
C VAL A 14 -24.95 6.84 5.34
N VAL A 15 -24.41 6.22 6.40
CA VAL A 15 -23.05 5.67 6.32
C VAL A 15 -23.17 4.66 5.21
N ALA A 16 -22.83 5.07 3.99
CA ALA A 16 -22.58 4.13 2.93
C ALA A 16 -21.40 3.30 3.43
N ALA A 17 -21.72 2.19 4.08
CA ALA A 17 -20.84 1.06 4.28
C ALA A 17 -20.52 0.52 2.87
N ASN A 18 -19.72 1.27 2.13
CA ASN A 18 -19.14 0.79 0.90
C ASN A 18 -18.07 -0.20 1.33
N ALA A 19 -18.22 -1.45 0.90
CA ALA A 19 -17.28 -2.52 1.12
C ALA A 19 -15.83 -2.03 1.03
N ASN A 20 -15.08 -2.28 2.11
CA ASN A 20 -13.63 -2.31 2.21
C ASN A 20 -12.90 -1.98 0.89
N ASP A 21 -12.62 -0.70 0.64
CA ASP A 21 -11.93 -0.27 -0.57
C ASP A 21 -10.57 -0.99 -0.62
N VAL A 22 -10.45 -1.97 -1.52
CA VAL A 22 -9.27 -2.84 -1.66
C VAL A 22 -8.01 -2.00 -1.85
N MET A 23 -8.10 -0.90 -2.59
CA MET A 23 -7.00 0.04 -2.76
C MET A 23 -6.61 0.69 -1.42
N GLN A 24 -7.56 1.25 -0.67
CA GLN A 24 -7.26 1.87 0.62
C GLN A 24 -6.68 0.87 1.62
N LYS A 25 -7.27 -0.32 1.70
CA LYS A 25 -6.76 -1.39 2.56
C LYS A 25 -5.34 -1.80 2.17
N SER A 26 -5.10 -2.04 0.87
CA SER A 26 -3.77 -2.36 0.34
C SER A 26 -2.75 -1.29 0.70
N MET A 27 -3.04 -0.03 0.41
CA MET A 27 -2.14 1.09 0.67
C MET A 27 -1.86 1.28 2.16
N SER A 28 -2.87 1.15 3.03
CA SER A 28 -2.68 1.26 4.48
C SER A 28 -1.83 0.13 5.06
N ILE A 29 -2.02 -1.10 4.57
CA ILE A 29 -1.18 -2.24 4.96
C ILE A 29 0.27 -2.02 4.50
N MET A 30 0.48 -1.59 3.25
CA MET A 30 1.83 -1.30 2.73
C MET A 30 2.50 -0.13 3.46
N GLU A 31 1.79 0.95 3.75
CA GLU A 31 2.31 2.08 4.54
C GLU A 31 2.81 1.61 5.92
N LYS A 32 2.00 0.81 6.62
CA LYS A 32 2.39 0.22 7.90
C LYS A 32 3.64 -0.65 7.75
N GLY A 33 3.68 -1.49 6.72
CA GLY A 33 4.85 -2.34 6.43
C GLY A 33 6.12 -1.55 6.14
N MET A 34 6.04 -0.53 5.28
CA MET A 34 7.17 0.36 4.97
C MET A 34 7.66 1.10 6.21
N THR A 35 6.74 1.58 7.05
CA THR A 35 7.09 2.23 8.32
C THR A 35 7.82 1.28 9.26
N GLN A 36 7.35 0.03 9.38
CA GLN A 36 8.00 -0.99 10.20
C GLN A 36 9.40 -1.34 9.68
N ILE A 37 9.56 -1.50 8.36
CA ILE A 37 10.89 -1.76 7.77
C ILE A 37 11.84 -0.60 8.10
N GLN A 38 11.41 0.64 7.91
CA GLN A 38 12.22 1.82 8.21
C GLN A 38 12.61 1.88 9.68
N GLN A 39 11.64 1.71 10.59
CA GLN A 39 11.89 1.68 12.03
C GLN A 39 12.82 0.51 12.41
N GLY A 40 12.67 -0.63 11.73
CA GLY A 40 13.53 -1.80 11.91
C GLY A 40 14.98 -1.50 11.58
N PHE A 41 15.27 -0.87 10.44
CA PHE A 41 16.62 -0.42 10.10
C PHE A 41 17.16 0.62 11.07
N LEU A 42 16.37 1.64 11.43
CA LEU A 42 16.80 2.71 12.34
C LEU A 42 17.11 2.23 13.76
N ASN A 43 16.49 1.14 14.20
CA ASN A 43 16.63 0.60 15.56
C ASN A 43 17.35 -0.75 15.61
N ASN A 44 17.97 -1.18 14.51
CA ASN A 44 18.62 -2.50 14.38
C ASN A 44 17.70 -3.67 14.80
N ASN A 45 16.40 -3.56 14.53
CA ASN A 45 15.40 -4.56 14.89
C ASN A 45 15.03 -5.42 13.68
N LEU A 46 15.74 -6.55 13.52
CA LEU A 46 15.54 -7.47 12.39
C LEU A 46 14.12 -8.04 12.32
N GLN A 47 13.51 -8.36 13.45
CA GLN A 47 12.16 -8.91 13.46
C GLN A 47 11.15 -7.89 12.94
N LEU A 48 11.31 -6.62 13.31
CA LEU A 48 10.44 -5.54 12.82
C LEU A 48 10.58 -5.33 11.30
N ILE A 49 11.79 -5.51 10.75
CA ILE A 49 11.99 -5.52 9.30
C ILE A 49 11.22 -6.67 8.64
N LYS A 50 11.34 -7.88 9.19
CA LYS A 50 10.65 -9.08 8.66
C LYS A 50 9.12 -8.96 8.75
N ASP A 51 8.61 -8.46 9.87
CA ASP A 51 7.18 -8.21 10.06
C ASP A 51 6.67 -7.15 9.08
N GLY A 52 7.45 -6.09 8.87
CA GLY A 52 7.14 -5.06 7.90
C GLY A 52 7.13 -5.59 6.46
N ALA A 53 8.12 -6.40 6.07
CA ALA A 53 8.19 -7.03 4.76
C ALA A 53 6.95 -7.90 4.46
N LYS A 54 6.49 -8.66 5.47
CA LYS A 54 5.26 -9.45 5.37
C LYS A 54 4.03 -8.57 5.11
N LEU A 55 3.92 -7.43 5.79
CA LEU A 55 2.83 -6.48 5.54
C LEU A 55 2.90 -5.88 4.14
N VAL A 56 4.08 -5.42 3.68
CA VAL A 56 4.18 -4.88 2.31
C VAL A 56 3.78 -5.94 1.29
N LYS A 57 4.17 -7.21 1.49
CA LYS A 57 3.78 -8.33 0.63
C LYS A 57 2.27 -8.53 0.61
N GLU A 58 1.63 -8.65 1.78
CA GLU A 58 0.18 -8.80 1.90
C GLU A 58 -0.56 -7.63 1.25
N GLY A 59 -0.13 -6.39 1.51
CA GLY A 59 -0.74 -5.20 0.93
C GLY A 59 -0.58 -5.16 -0.59
N ASN A 60 0.60 -5.50 -1.12
CA ASN A 60 0.86 -5.51 -2.55
C ASN A 60 0.05 -6.58 -3.29
N GLU A 61 -0.11 -7.77 -2.70
CA GLU A 61 -0.92 -8.85 -3.28
C GLU A 61 -2.38 -8.42 -3.51
N LEU A 62 -2.96 -7.63 -2.58
CA LEU A 62 -4.32 -7.10 -2.71
C LEU A 62 -4.50 -6.13 -3.90
N PHE A 63 -3.43 -5.51 -4.39
CA PHE A 63 -3.48 -4.48 -5.44
C PHE A 63 -2.44 -4.74 -6.55
N SER A 64 -2.32 -6.01 -6.96
CA SER A 64 -1.34 -6.47 -7.96
C SER A 64 -1.95 -6.82 -9.31
N ASP A 65 -3.24 -7.15 -9.37
CA ASP A 65 -3.92 -7.51 -10.61
C ASP A 65 -4.20 -6.26 -11.46
N LYS A 66 -3.81 -6.32 -12.74
CA LYS A 66 -3.98 -5.20 -13.67
C LYS A 66 -5.43 -4.74 -13.82
N LYS A 67 -6.42 -5.65 -13.76
CA LYS A 67 -7.85 -5.28 -13.90
C LYS A 67 -8.32 -4.54 -12.65
N VAL A 68 -7.91 -5.01 -11.47
CA VAL A 68 -8.15 -4.31 -10.19
C VAL A 68 -7.51 -2.94 -10.26
N ILE A 69 -6.22 -2.84 -10.55
CA ILE A 69 -5.51 -1.55 -10.68
C ILE A 69 -6.25 -0.62 -11.66
N ALA A 70 -6.61 -1.13 -12.84
CA ALA A 70 -7.30 -0.35 -13.87
C ALA A 70 -8.64 0.19 -13.38
N SER A 71 -9.41 -0.51 -12.52
CA SER A 71 -10.69 0.01 -12.02
C SER A 71 -10.52 1.26 -11.16
N TYR A 72 -9.37 1.42 -10.49
CA TYR A 72 -9.09 2.56 -9.61
C TYR A 72 -8.39 3.74 -10.30
N LEU A 73 -7.88 3.56 -11.52
CA LEU A 73 -7.27 4.66 -12.26
C LEU A 73 -8.34 5.65 -12.78
N PRO A 74 -8.04 6.96 -12.81
CA PRO A 74 -8.85 7.94 -13.52
C PRO A 74 -9.06 7.55 -14.99
N GLU A 75 -10.18 7.96 -15.59
CA GLU A 75 -10.55 7.55 -16.95
C GLU A 75 -9.49 7.93 -17.99
N ASN A 76 -8.93 9.14 -17.88
CA ASN A 76 -7.84 9.60 -18.74
C ASN A 76 -6.49 8.90 -18.49
N LYS A 77 -6.39 8.02 -17.49
CA LYS A 77 -5.17 7.31 -17.09
C LYS A 77 -5.28 5.79 -17.14
N LYS A 78 -6.42 5.22 -17.57
CA LYS A 78 -6.60 3.76 -17.68
C LYS A 78 -5.51 3.08 -18.51
N HIS A 79 -5.02 3.76 -19.56
CA HIS A 79 -3.93 3.26 -20.42
C HIS A 79 -2.59 3.08 -19.66
N MET A 80 -2.42 3.71 -18.50
CA MET A 80 -1.24 3.60 -17.65
C MET A 80 -1.31 2.43 -16.65
N ALA A 81 -2.35 1.60 -16.70
CA ALA A 81 -2.50 0.43 -15.81
C ALA A 81 -1.28 -0.52 -15.83
N ASN A 82 -0.63 -0.67 -16.99
CA ASN A 82 0.61 -1.45 -17.11
C ASN A 82 1.74 -0.90 -16.23
N VAL A 83 1.82 0.43 -16.08
CA VAL A 83 2.90 1.05 -15.32
C VAL A 83 2.69 0.84 -13.82
N ALA A 84 1.43 0.96 -13.37
CA ALA A 84 1.07 0.65 -11.99
C ALA A 84 1.23 -0.85 -11.67
N GLU A 85 0.86 -1.75 -12.59
CA GLU A 85 1.13 -3.19 -12.46
C GLU A 85 2.65 -3.48 -12.37
N ASN A 86 3.45 -2.82 -13.20
CA ASN A 86 4.91 -2.96 -13.15
C ASN A 86 5.51 -2.44 -11.84
N ALA A 87 4.95 -1.38 -11.26
CA ALA A 87 5.36 -0.91 -9.94
C ALA A 87 5.06 -1.97 -8.85
N SER A 88 3.88 -2.59 -8.89
CA SER A 88 3.54 -3.70 -7.98
C SER A 88 4.48 -4.89 -8.13
N LYS A 89 4.85 -5.27 -9.37
CA LYS A 89 5.83 -6.33 -9.63
C LYS A 89 7.22 -6.00 -9.11
N ARG A 90 7.65 -4.73 -9.22
CA ARG A 90 8.91 -4.24 -8.67
C ARG A 90 8.92 -4.33 -7.15
N ILE A 91 7.86 -3.87 -6.48
CA ILE A 91 7.70 -4.01 -5.03
C ILE A 91 7.84 -5.48 -4.62
N ALA A 92 7.17 -6.41 -5.31
CA ALA A 92 7.27 -7.84 -5.01
C ALA A 92 8.70 -8.39 -5.16
N LEU A 93 9.43 -7.95 -6.19
CA LEU A 93 10.83 -8.33 -6.40
C LEU A 93 11.72 -7.76 -5.28
N ASP A 94 11.57 -6.48 -4.97
CA ASP A 94 12.40 -5.78 -4.00
C ASP A 94 12.18 -6.30 -2.57
N ILE A 95 10.96 -6.76 -2.23
CA ILE A 95 10.70 -7.51 -0.98
C ILE A 95 11.53 -8.79 -0.93
N ASN A 96 11.55 -9.59 -2.01
CA ASN A 96 12.34 -10.81 -2.04
C ASN A 96 13.84 -10.51 -1.93
N VAL A 97 14.32 -9.46 -2.59
CA VAL A 97 15.71 -9.01 -2.49
C VAL A 97 16.02 -8.55 -1.06
N LEU A 98 15.11 -7.81 -0.40
CA LEU A 98 15.22 -7.45 1.01
C LEU A 98 15.38 -8.71 1.87
N GLU A 99 14.45 -9.67 1.76
CA GLU A 99 14.45 -10.90 2.57
C GLU A 99 15.74 -11.71 2.38
N LEU A 100 16.19 -11.92 1.15
CA LEU A 100 17.43 -12.63 0.84
C LEU A 100 18.66 -11.93 1.46
N ASN A 101 18.76 -10.61 1.33
CA ASN A 101 19.88 -9.86 1.92
C ASN A 101 19.84 -9.84 3.46
N LEU A 102 18.65 -9.92 4.08
CA LEU A 102 18.55 -10.07 5.53
C LEU A 102 19.07 -11.43 5.99
N ASP A 103 18.76 -12.50 5.27
CA ASP A 103 19.21 -13.85 5.58
C ASP A 103 20.74 -13.99 5.39
N ASP A 104 21.30 -13.32 4.38
CA ASP A 104 22.75 -13.22 4.14
C ASP A 104 23.47 -12.21 5.07
N LYS A 105 22.74 -11.54 5.97
CA LYS A 105 23.25 -10.45 6.83
C LYS A 105 23.87 -9.28 6.06
N ALA A 106 23.52 -9.11 4.78
CA ALA A 106 23.93 -8.02 3.92
C ALA A 106 23.03 -6.78 4.14
N PHE A 107 23.06 -6.22 5.35
CA PHE A 107 22.08 -5.20 5.79
C PHE A 107 22.07 -3.91 4.97
N VAL A 108 23.21 -3.51 4.41
CA VAL A 108 23.27 -2.35 3.50
C VAL A 108 22.50 -2.62 2.20
N ASN A 109 22.66 -3.83 1.63
CA ASN A 109 21.93 -4.23 0.44
C ASN A 109 20.43 -4.43 0.72
N ALA A 110 20.10 -4.95 1.91
CA ALA A 110 18.72 -5.00 2.39
C ALA A 110 18.09 -3.59 2.46
N ALA A 111 18.82 -2.59 2.97
CA ALA A 111 18.35 -1.20 3.01
C ALA A 111 18.21 -0.56 1.62
N ASN A 112 19.07 -0.95 0.66
CA ASN A 112 18.94 -0.53 -0.73
C ASN A 112 17.65 -1.09 -1.35
N ALA A 113 17.34 -2.37 -1.14
CA ALA A 113 16.08 -2.96 -1.59
C ALA A 113 14.84 -2.27 -0.99
N TYR A 114 14.92 -1.84 0.28
CA TYR A 114 13.88 -1.01 0.88
C TYR A 114 13.70 0.33 0.16
N SER A 115 14.80 0.96 -0.24
CA SER A 115 14.76 2.22 -1.00
C SER A 115 14.18 2.02 -2.41
N ASP A 116 14.47 0.88 -3.06
CA ASP A 116 13.90 0.51 -4.35
C ASP A 116 12.37 0.31 -4.27
N MET A 117 11.88 -0.31 -3.20
CA MET A 117 10.44 -0.38 -2.92
C MET A 117 9.81 1.02 -2.81
N LEU A 118 10.45 1.93 -2.07
CA LEU A 118 9.96 3.31 -1.92
C LEU A 118 9.92 4.05 -3.27
N ASN A 119 10.92 3.83 -4.12
CA ASN A 119 10.97 4.38 -5.48
C ASN A 119 9.84 3.82 -6.36
N ALA A 120 9.53 2.53 -6.25
CA ALA A 120 8.41 1.92 -6.98
C ALA A 120 7.05 2.49 -6.51
N CYS A 121 6.85 2.66 -5.20
CA CYS A 121 5.68 3.33 -4.63
C CYS A 121 5.53 4.76 -5.18
N SER A 122 6.61 5.53 -5.18
CA SER A 122 6.63 6.92 -5.65
C SER A 122 6.34 7.02 -7.16
N SER A 123 6.87 6.08 -7.95
CA SER A 123 6.58 5.97 -9.39
C SER A 123 5.09 5.78 -9.65
N CYS A 124 4.44 4.86 -8.91
CA CYS A 124 2.99 4.66 -9.02
C CYS A 124 2.23 5.92 -8.57
N HIS A 125 2.63 6.56 -7.47
CA HIS A 125 1.98 7.77 -6.97
C HIS A 125 2.08 8.96 -7.94
N SER A 126 3.22 9.17 -8.61
CA SER A 126 3.34 10.21 -9.63
C SER A 126 2.30 10.03 -10.75
N ILE A 127 2.04 8.78 -11.14
CA ILE A 127 1.09 8.42 -12.19
C ILE A 127 -0.35 8.53 -11.70
N VAL A 128 -0.69 7.91 -10.57
CA VAL A 128 -2.08 7.85 -10.11
C VAL A 128 -2.52 9.19 -9.52
N ARG A 129 -1.65 9.83 -8.73
CA ARG A 129 -1.97 11.01 -7.91
C ARG A 129 -1.47 12.33 -8.50
N ASN A 130 -0.72 12.33 -9.61
CA ASN A 130 0.00 13.51 -10.11
C ASN A 130 0.95 14.10 -9.07
N TRP A 131 1.61 13.23 -8.29
CA TRP A 131 2.64 13.66 -7.36
C TRP A 131 3.90 14.12 -8.10
#